data_AF-A0A972I3U3-F1
#
_entry.id   AF-A0A972I3U3-F1
#
_cell.length_a   1.000
_cell.length_b   1.000
_cell.length_c   1.000
_cell.angle_alpha   90.00
_cell.angle_beta   90.00
_cell.angle_gamma   90.00
#
_symmetry.space_group_name_H-M   'P 1'
#
loop_
_entity.id
_entity.type
_entity.pdbx_description
1 polymer ?
#
loop_
_entity_poly.entity_id
_entity_poly.type
_entity_poly.pdbx_seq_one_letter_code
_entity_poly.pdbx_strand_id
1 'polypeptide(L)' 'MKIIKKSEKRNNEDNNKLASDIKEIIDNIIENEDEALLKYNEKFDGCIRENIRLSREEIDEAYSMVSKAEISD' A
#
# COMPACT_ATOMS: atom_id res chain seq x y z
N MET A 1 -9.01 -40.56 29.42
CA MET A 1 -8.09 -39.40 29.53
C MET A 1 -8.29 -38.57 28.26
N LYS A 2 -8.93 -37.40 28.34
CA LYS A 2 -9.20 -36.56 27.16
C LYS A 2 -7.94 -35.75 26.83
N ILE A 3 -7.37 -35.95 25.65
CA ILE A 3 -6.23 -35.19 25.15
C ILE A 3 -6.77 -33.87 24.62
N ILE A 4 -6.46 -32.76 25.30
CA ILE A 4 -6.84 -31.41 24.86
C ILE A 4 -5.75 -30.94 23.89
N LYS A 5 -6.14 -30.57 22.66
CA LYS A 5 -5.21 -30.08 21.63
C LYS A 5 -4.43 -28.89 22.17
N LYS A 6 -3.11 -28.94 22.07
CA LYS A 6 -2.22 -27.87 22.55
C LYS A 6 -2.41 -26.63 21.68
N SER A 7 -2.54 -25.44 22.29
CA SER A 7 -2.70 -24.18 21.58
C SER A 7 -1.51 -23.89 20.68
N GLU A 8 -1.79 -23.45 19.46
CA GLU A 8 -0.79 -23.05 18.48
C GLU A 8 -0.11 -21.76 18.95
N LYS A 9 1.23 -21.76 19.02
CA LYS A 9 1.99 -20.56 19.38
C LYS A 9 2.07 -19.68 18.14
N ARG A 10 1.71 -18.40 18.27
CA ARG A 10 1.93 -17.40 17.20
C ARG A 10 3.41 -17.38 16.84
N ASN A 11 3.72 -17.61 15.57
CA ASN A 11 5.06 -17.42 15.05
C ASN A 11 5.36 -15.91 15.04
N ASN A 12 6.44 -15.50 15.72
CA ASN A 12 6.83 -14.09 15.82
C ASN A 12 7.94 -13.73 14.81
N GLU A 13 8.45 -14.72 14.06
CA GLU A 13 9.49 -14.51 13.05
C GLU A 13 9.01 -13.63 11.89
N ASP A 14 7.71 -13.73 11.54
CA ASP A 14 7.11 -12.91 10.48
C ASP A 14 7.12 -11.42 10.82
N ASN A 15 6.99 -11.05 12.11
CA ASN A 15 7.05 -9.66 12.53
C ASN A 15 8.46 -9.07 12.40
N ASN A 16 9.51 -9.85 12.68
CA ASN A 16 10.88 -9.35 12.58
C ASN A 16 11.29 -9.11 11.12
N LYS A 17 10.88 -10.00 10.20
CA LYS A 17 11.12 -9.82 8.76
C LYS A 17 10.32 -8.64 8.22
N LEU A 18 9.04 -8.53 8.58
CA LEU A 18 8.21 -7.39 8.19
C LEU A 18 8.83 -6.06 8.65
N ALA A 19 9.34 -6.01 9.88
CA ALA A 19 9.99 -4.81 10.40
C ALA A 19 11.28 -4.45 9.65
N SER A 20 12.09 -5.43 9.26
CA SER A 20 13.30 -5.16 8.44
C SER A 20 12.92 -4.68 7.05
N ASP A 21 11.93 -5.30 6.42
CA ASP A 21 11.49 -4.97 5.07
C ASP A 21 10.91 -3.54 5.01
N ILE A 22 10.10 -3.16 6.00
CA ILE A 22 9.56 -1.80 6.10
C ILE A 22 10.69 -0.78 6.30
N LYS A 23 11.70 -1.12 7.12
CA LYS A 23 12.83 -0.23 7.35
C LYS A 23 13.62 0.02 6.06
N GLU A 24 13.89 -1.04 5.29
CA GLU A 24 14.57 -0.92 3.99
C GLU A 24 13.77 -0.04 3.01
N ILE A 25 12.44 -0.17 3.00
CA ILE A 25 11.57 0.68 2.18
C ILE A 25 11.72 2.15 2.58
N ILE A 26 11.68 2.45 3.89
CA ILE A 26 11.80 3.83 4.40
C ILE A 26 13.18 4.40 4.06
N ASP A 27 14.26 3.65 4.31
CA ASP A 27 15.62 4.08 4.03
C ASP A 27 15.79 4.39 2.52
N ASN A 28 15.21 3.57 1.64
CA ASN A 28 15.24 3.79 0.20
C ASN A 28 14.44 5.02 -0.25
N ILE A 29 13.28 5.30 0.38
CA ILE A 29 12.51 6.52 0.11
C ILE A 29 13.28 7.77 0.56
N ILE A 30 14.03 7.71 1.66
CA ILE A 30 14.87 8.81 2.11
C ILE A 30 16.03 9.08 1.14
N GLU A 31 16.63 8.04 0.57
CA GLU A 31 17.78 8.18 -0.34
C GLU A 31 17.38 8.56 -1.77
N ASN A 32 16.30 7.99 -2.30
CA ASN A 32 15.93 8.09 -3.72
C ASN A 32 14.60 8.83 -3.96
N GLU A 33 13.96 9.35 -2.90
CA GLU A 33 12.75 10.20 -2.93
C GLU A 33 11.68 9.70 -3.93
N ASP A 34 11.43 10.46 -4.98
CA ASP A 34 10.39 10.17 -5.98
C ASP A 34 10.69 8.92 -6.83
N GLU A 35 11.97 8.61 -7.08
CA GLU A 35 12.34 7.40 -7.84
C GLU A 35 11.99 6.12 -7.07
N ALA A 36 12.15 6.14 -5.75
CA ALA A 36 11.75 5.01 -4.90
C ALA A 36 10.24 4.82 -4.94
N LEU A 37 9.48 5.91 -4.84
CA LEU A 37 8.01 5.87 -4.88
C LEU A 37 7.50 5.30 -6.19
N LEU A 38 8.09 5.70 -7.33
CA LEU A 38 7.74 5.15 -8.65
C LEU A 38 8.03 3.66 -8.75
N LYS A 39 9.21 3.21 -8.30
CA LYS A 39 9.59 1.79 -8.28
C LYS A 39 8.63 0.95 -7.42
N TYR A 40 8.24 1.48 -6.25
CA TYR A 40 7.28 0.78 -5.39
C TYR A 40 5.86 0.79 -5.96
N ASN A 41 5.46 1.86 -6.64
CA ASN A 41 4.17 1.92 -7.33
C ASN A 41 4.08 0.84 -8.44
N GLU A 42 5.14 0.69 -9.23
CA GLU A 42 5.21 -0.38 -10.24
C GLU A 42 5.18 -1.77 -9.59
N LYS A 43 5.95 -1.98 -8.51
CA LYS A 43 6.08 -3.28 -7.84
C LYS A 43 4.79 -3.76 -7.17
N PHE A 44 4.04 -2.87 -6.52
CA PHE A 44 2.88 -3.23 -5.70
C PHE A 44 1.55 -2.97 -6.41
N ASP A 45 1.41 -1.83 -7.08
CA ASP A 45 0.15 -1.44 -7.72
C ASP A 45 0.12 -1.87 -9.20
N GLY A 46 1.25 -2.29 -9.78
CA GLY A 46 1.35 -2.67 -11.20
C GLY A 46 1.08 -1.49 -12.13
N CYS A 47 1.14 -0.26 -11.62
CA CYS A 47 0.85 0.95 -12.37
C CYS A 47 2.15 1.70 -12.60
N ILE A 48 2.38 2.11 -13.85
CA ILE A 48 3.53 2.93 -14.23
C ILE A 48 2.97 4.32 -14.48
N ARG A 49 2.84 5.13 -13.42
CA ARG A 49 2.48 6.54 -13.53
C ARG A 49 3.74 7.38 -13.58
N GLU A 50 3.79 8.37 -14.46
CA GLU A 50 4.86 9.36 -14.48
C GLU A 50 4.69 10.42 -13.38
N ASN A 51 3.44 10.75 -13.04
CA ASN A 51 3.10 11.68 -11.99
C ASN A 51 2.30 10.97 -10.89
N ILE A 52 2.83 11.02 -9.66
CA ILE A 52 2.12 10.53 -8.47
C ILE A 52 0.95 11.46 -8.14
N ARG A 53 1.09 12.75 -8.45
CA ARG A 53 0.05 13.75 -8.23
C ARG A 53 -1.02 13.64 -9.31
N LEU A 54 -2.27 13.40 -8.87
CA LEU A 54 -3.44 13.46 -9.74
C LEU A 54 -3.59 14.85 -10.36
N SER A 55 -3.86 14.89 -11.65
CA SER A 55 -4.16 16.11 -12.37
C SER A 55 -5.55 16.64 -11.98
N ARG A 56 -5.78 17.94 -12.17
CA ARG A 56 -7.10 18.52 -11.92
C ARG A 56 -8.16 17.96 -12.87
N GLU A 57 -7.75 17.64 -14.08
CA GLU A 57 -8.61 17.08 -15.13
C GLU A 57 -9.12 15.69 -14.73
N GLU A 58 -8.26 14.79 -14.25
CA GLU A 58 -8.66 13.46 -13.76
C GLU A 58 -9.63 13.56 -12.57
N ILE A 59 -9.41 14.54 -11.69
CA ILE A 59 -10.30 14.80 -10.55
C ILE A 59 -11.68 15.21 -11.06
N ASP A 60 -11.74 16.20 -11.95
CA ASP A 60 -13.00 16.72 -12.48
C ASP A 60 -13.74 15.66 -13.32
N GLU A 61 -13.01 14.83 -14.07
CA GLU A 61 -13.55 13.69 -14.81
C GLU A 61 -14.16 12.64 -13.86
N ALA A 62 -13.44 12.26 -12.80
CA ALA A 62 -13.97 11.33 -11.80
C ALA A 62 -15.26 11.85 -11.16
N TYR A 63 -15.32 13.14 -10.80
CA TYR A 63 -16.55 13.76 -10.29
C TYR A 63 -17.70 13.75 -11.30
N SER A 64 -17.40 13.81 -12.60
CA SER A 64 -18.42 13.72 -13.66
C SER A 64 -18.99 12.32 -13.85
N MET A 65 -18.22 11.28 -13.51
CA MET A 65 -18.63 9.88 -13.58
C MET A 65 -19.51 9.44 -12.39
N VAL A 66 -19.48 10.18 -11.28
CA VAL A 66 -20.29 9.89 -10.10
C VAL A 66 -21.71 10.44 -10.29
N SER A 67 -22.71 9.59 -10.05
CA SER A 67 -24.11 9.99 -10.15
C SER A 67 -24.50 10.89 -8.98
N LYS A 68 -25.44 11.85 -9.18
CA LYS A 68 -25.94 12.74 -8.11
C LYS A 68 -26.49 11.99 -6.89
N ALA A 69 -26.88 10.72 -7.03
CA ALA A 69 -27.38 9.88 -5.95
C ALA A 69 -26.29 9.40 -4.98
N GLU A 70 -25.02 9.39 -5.38
CA GLU A 70 -23.88 8.96 -4.56
C GLU A 70 -23.16 10.12 -3.87
N ILE A 71 -23.49 11.36 -4.22
CA ILE A 71 -22.89 12.60 -3.68
C ILE A 71 -23.80 13.22 -2.59
N SER A 72 -25.08 12.84 -2.55
CA SER A 72 -26.00 13.25 -1.49
C SER A 72 -26.03 12.22 -0.35
N ASP A 73 -25.12 12.39 0.61
CA ASP A 73 -25.25 11.88 1.99
C ASP A 73 -25.05 13.06 2.97
#